data_AF-A0A7R9R2I8-F1
#
_entry.id   AF-A0A7R9R2I8-F1
#
_cell.length_a   1.000
_cell.length_b   1.000
_cell.length_c   1.000
_cell.angle_alpha   90.00
_cell.angle_beta   90.00
_cell.angle_gamma   90.00
#
_symmetry.space_group_name_H-M   'P 1'
#
loop_
_entity.id
_entity.type
_entity.pdbx_description
1 polymer ?
#
loop_
_entity_poly.entity_id
_entity_poly.type
_entity_poly.pdbx_seq_one_letter_code
_entity_poly.pdbx_strand_id
1 'polypeptide(L)'
;MKKLSESADVVIEPFRPGVMEALSLGPKDLMATNEKLIYARMTGYGQSGSLAKRAGHDINYLAIAGILSKLGPKDTPSPPINILGDFAEAVDFFALLVFVWLFSSGLVQEWDK
;
A
#
# COMPACT_ATOMS: atom_id res chain seq x y z
N MET A 1 13.60 -7.21 12.57
CA MET A 1 12.21 -7.33 12.06
C MET A 1 11.41 -8.39 12.78
N LYS A 2 11.72 -9.70 12.70
CA LYS A 2 10.92 -10.75 13.37
C LYS A 2 10.61 -10.47 14.86
N LYS A 3 11.64 -10.15 15.65
CA LYS A 3 11.47 -9.78 17.07
C LYS A 3 10.64 -8.50 17.29
N LEU A 4 10.67 -7.56 16.34
CA LEU A 4 9.88 -6.34 16.43
C LEU A 4 8.41 -6.61 16.11
N SER A 5 8.13 -7.50 15.15
CA SER A 5 6.77 -7.87 14.77
C SER A 5 6.03 -8.70 15.83
N GLU A 6 6.75 -9.35 16.75
CA GLU A 6 6.14 -10.08 17.88
C GLU A 6 5.29 -9.19 18.78
N SER A 7 5.65 -7.90 18.91
CA SER A 7 4.93 -6.93 19.73
C SER A 7 4.32 -5.79 18.92
N ALA A 8 4.40 -5.83 17.59
CA ALA A 8 3.82 -4.81 16.74
C ALA A 8 2.34 -5.09 16.48
N ASP A 9 1.53 -4.04 16.44
CA ASP A 9 0.13 -4.15 16.02
C ASP A 9 0.01 -4.21 14.48
N VAL A 10 0.87 -3.47 13.77
CA VAL A 10 0.81 -3.32 12.32
C VAL A 10 2.21 -3.40 11.69
N VAL A 11 2.32 -4.13 10.58
CA VAL A 11 3.46 -4.05 9.64
C VAL A 11 2.95 -3.55 8.30
N ILE A 12 3.60 -2.52 7.77
CA ILE A 12 3.31 -1.96 6.44
C ILE A 12 4.45 -2.36 5.50
N GLU A 13 4.12 -3.08 4.44
CA GLU A 13 5.05 -3.56 3.42
C GLU A 13 4.85 -2.77 2.11
N PRO A 14 5.78 -1.89 1.70
CA PRO A 14 5.71 -1.17 0.42
C PRO A 14 6.44 -1.90 -0.73
N PHE A 15 6.85 -3.16 -0.53
CA PHE A 15 7.67 -3.90 -1.49
C PHE A 15 6.82 -4.62 -2.53
N ARG A 16 7.42 -4.85 -3.71
CA ARG A 16 6.81 -5.68 -4.76
C ARG A 16 6.49 -7.09 -4.23
N PRO A 17 5.46 -7.76 -4.78
CA PRO A 17 5.08 -9.10 -4.37
C PRO A 17 6.25 -10.09 -4.41
N GLY A 18 6.43 -10.84 -3.33
CA GLY A 18 7.48 -11.86 -3.20
C GLY A 18 8.78 -11.37 -2.54
N VAL A 19 8.98 -10.06 -2.38
CA VAL A 19 10.21 -9.53 -1.77
C VAL A 19 10.30 -9.91 -0.29
N MET A 20 9.24 -9.67 0.49
CA MET A 20 9.28 -10.02 1.91
C MET A 20 9.24 -11.53 2.15
N GLU A 21 8.58 -12.32 1.29
CA GLU A 21 8.67 -13.78 1.33
C GLU A 21 10.10 -14.27 1.09
N ALA A 22 10.83 -13.69 0.12
CA ALA A 22 12.23 -14.03 -0.13
C ALA A 22 13.14 -13.72 1.07
N LEU A 23 12.74 -12.79 1.93
CA LEU A 23 13.42 -12.45 3.18
C LEU A 23 12.91 -13.24 4.40
N SER A 24 11.96 -14.15 4.21
CA SER A 24 11.26 -14.86 5.30
C SER A 24 10.58 -13.92 6.31
N LEU A 25 10.07 -12.79 5.81
CA LEU A 25 9.31 -11.77 6.53
C LEU A 25 7.92 -11.60 5.93
N GLY A 26 7.44 -12.60 5.19
CA GLY A 26 6.09 -12.59 4.64
C GLY A 26 5.02 -12.74 5.74
N PRO A 27 3.73 -12.56 5.40
CA PRO A 27 2.63 -12.65 6.35
C PRO A 27 2.57 -14.01 7.02
N LYS A 28 2.82 -15.09 6.27
CA LYS A 28 2.89 -16.45 6.85
C LYS A 28 3.96 -16.57 7.94
N ASP A 29 5.12 -15.96 7.73
CA ASP A 29 6.23 -16.02 8.68
C ASP A 29 5.97 -15.17 9.93
N LEU A 30 5.49 -13.93 9.74
CA LEU A 30 5.32 -13.00 10.86
C LEU A 30 4.05 -13.27 11.67
N MET A 31 2.95 -13.64 11.01
CA MET A 31 1.68 -13.92 11.68
C MET A 31 1.68 -15.28 12.41
N ALA A 32 2.58 -16.20 12.05
CA ALA A 32 2.80 -17.42 12.82
C ALA A 32 3.33 -17.14 14.24
N THR A 33 4.04 -16.02 14.42
CA THR A 33 4.57 -15.61 15.73
C THR A 33 3.68 -14.59 16.46
N ASN A 34 2.82 -13.87 15.73
CA ASN A 34 1.89 -12.91 16.29
C ASN A 34 0.57 -12.97 15.50
N GLU A 35 -0.38 -13.76 15.97
CA GLU A 35 -1.68 -13.97 15.32
C GLU A 35 -2.55 -12.71 15.28
N LYS A 36 -2.27 -11.72 16.14
CA LYS A 36 -2.98 -10.43 16.20
C LYS A 36 -2.40 -9.40 15.24
N LEU A 37 -1.27 -9.69 14.60
CA LEU A 37 -0.58 -8.74 13.72
C LEU A 37 -1.43 -8.42 12.49
N ILE A 38 -1.64 -7.13 12.23
CA ILE A 38 -2.19 -6.65 10.97
C ILE A 38 -1.04 -6.50 9.97
N TYR A 39 -1.03 -7.33 8.93
CA TYR A 39 -0.03 -7.25 7.86
C TYR A 39 -0.62 -6.53 6.64
N ALA A 40 -0.20 -5.29 6.42
CA ALA A 40 -0.75 -4.43 5.40
C ALA A 40 0.24 -4.29 4.22
N ARG A 41 -0.24 -4.61 3.01
CA ARG A 41 0.57 -4.63 1.78
C ARG A 41 0.21 -3.45 0.89
N MET A 42 1.20 -2.61 0.61
CA MET A 42 1.07 -1.43 -0.24
C MET A 42 1.91 -1.66 -1.49
N THR A 43 1.25 -2.14 -2.55
CA THR A 43 1.90 -2.44 -3.83
C THR A 43 1.24 -1.66 -4.93
N GLY A 44 2.04 -1.02 -5.76
CA GLY A 44 1.53 -0.11 -6.79
C GLY A 44 0.52 -0.67 -7.79
N TYR A 45 0.58 -1.97 -8.08
CA TYR A 45 -0.39 -2.63 -8.98
C TYR A 45 -1.07 -3.83 -8.34
N GLY A 46 -1.04 -3.93 -7.01
CA GLY A 46 -1.57 -5.09 -6.30
C GLY A 46 -0.65 -6.32 -6.30
N GLN A 47 -1.14 -7.38 -5.67
CA GLN A 47 -0.41 -8.63 -5.44
C GLN A 47 -0.45 -9.60 -6.62
N SER A 48 -1.38 -9.40 -7.56
CA SER A 48 -1.67 -10.31 -8.67
C SER A 48 -1.92 -9.56 -9.98
N GLY A 49 -1.90 -10.29 -11.10
CA GLY A 49 -2.09 -9.72 -12.43
C GLY A 49 -0.78 -9.40 -13.16
N SER A 50 -0.91 -8.95 -14.42
CA SER A 50 0.22 -8.75 -15.33
C SER A 50 1.18 -7.64 -14.91
N LEU A 51 0.68 -6.67 -14.13
CA LEU A 51 1.47 -5.52 -13.65
C LEU A 51 2.04 -5.72 -12.25
N ALA A 52 1.68 -6.78 -11.52
CA ALA A 52 2.07 -6.98 -10.12
C ALA A 52 3.58 -6.91 -9.87
N LYS A 53 4.39 -7.37 -10.82
CA LYS A 53 5.87 -7.35 -10.72
C LYS A 53 6.50 -6.07 -11.29
N ARG A 54 5.72 -5.13 -11.83
CA ARG A 54 6.20 -3.86 -12.39
C ARG A 54 6.48 -2.86 -11.27
N ALA A 55 7.34 -1.89 -11.55
CA ALA A 55 7.58 -0.79 -10.63
C ALA A 55 6.38 0.17 -10.64
N GLY A 56 5.73 0.36 -9.50
CA GLY A 56 4.71 1.37 -9.29
C GLY A 56 5.37 2.65 -8.80
N HIS A 57 5.57 3.59 -9.71
CA HIS A 57 6.01 4.95 -9.40
C HIS A 57 4.93 5.89 -9.88
N ASP A 58 4.77 7.03 -9.20
CA ASP A 58 3.82 8.09 -9.55
C ASP A 58 3.60 8.30 -11.06
N ILE A 59 4.70 8.53 -11.79
CA ILE A 59 4.66 8.76 -13.25
C ILE A 59 4.05 7.59 -14.02
N ASN A 60 4.25 6.35 -13.57
CA ASN A 60 3.69 5.17 -14.22
C ASN A 60 2.18 5.10 -14.02
N TYR A 61 1.68 5.47 -12.84
CA TYR A 61 0.23 5.54 -12.59
C TYR A 61 -0.41 6.63 -13.44
N LEU A 62 0.21 7.82 -13.48
CA LEU A 62 -0.27 8.94 -14.29
C LEU A 62 -0.27 8.60 -15.79
N ALA A 63 0.75 7.88 -16.26
CA ALA A 63 0.83 7.43 -17.64
C ALA A 63 -0.29 6.44 -17.98
N ILE A 64 -0.50 5.41 -17.14
CA ILE A 64 -1.52 4.38 -17.36
C ILE A 64 -2.93 4.98 -17.28
N ALA A 65 -3.18 5.91 -16.36
CA ALA A 65 -4.46 6.61 -16.23
C ALA A 65 -4.74 7.61 -17.37
N GLY A 66 -3.76 7.86 -18.26
CA GLY A 66 -3.87 8.85 -19.33
C GLY A 66 -3.88 10.30 -18.83
N ILE A 67 -3.53 10.53 -17.57
CA ILE A 67 -3.44 11.87 -16.98
C ILE A 67 -2.14 12.53 -17.41
N LEU A 68 -1.03 11.78 -17.51
CA LEU A 68 0.28 12.32 -17.84
C LEU A 68 0.27 13.08 -19.19
N SER A 69 -0.48 12.60 -20.19
CA SER A 69 -0.61 13.27 -21.49
C SER A 69 -1.34 14.61 -21.44
N LYS A 70 -2.02 14.91 -20.34
CA LYS A 70 -2.71 16.18 -20.09
C LYS A 70 -1.87 17.17 -19.28
N LEU A 71 -0.67 16.77 -18.86
CA LEU A 71 0.22 17.58 -18.04
C LEU A 71 1.37 18.14 -18.88
N GLY A 72 1.67 19.43 -18.69
CA GLY A 72 2.72 20.13 -19.44
C GLY A 72 2.29 20.60 -20.84
N PRO A 73 3.23 21.07 -21.66
CA PRO A 73 2.97 21.54 -23.02
C PRO A 73 2.39 20.44 -23.93
N LYS A 74 1.59 20.86 -24.92
CA LYS A 74 0.80 19.98 -25.81
C LYS A 74 1.59 18.81 -26.43
N ASP A 75 2.83 19.05 -26.81
CA ASP A 75 3.67 18.06 -27.51
C ASP A 75 4.77 17.46 -26.60
N THR A 76 4.81 17.85 -25.32
CA THR A 76 5.83 17.37 -24.38
C THR A 76 5.22 17.17 -22.99
N PRO A 77 4.60 15.99 -22.76
CA PRO A 77 4.09 15.61 -21.45
C PRO A 77 5.20 15.78 -20.40
N SER A 78 4.88 16.48 -19.31
CA SER A 78 5.83 16.72 -18.23
C SER A 78 5.29 16.11 -16.94
N PRO A 79 6.06 15.25 -16.26
CA PRO A 79 5.64 14.73 -14.97
C PRO A 79 5.47 15.89 -14.00
N PRO A 80 4.40 15.88 -13.20
CA PRO A 80 4.19 16.92 -12.22
C PRO A 80 5.26 16.84 -11.13
N ILE A 81 5.61 17.98 -10.52
CA ILE A 81 6.56 18.01 -9.38
C ILE A 81 5.93 17.34 -8.15
N ASN A 82 4.59 17.42 -8.02
CA ASN A 82 3.88 16.76 -6.93
C ASN A 82 3.69 15.28 -7.23
N ILE A 83 3.86 14.47 -6.19
CA ILE A 83 3.74 13.01 -6.23
C ILE A 83 2.26 12.61 -6.12
N LEU A 84 1.43 13.09 -7.05
CA LEU A 84 -0.03 13.07 -6.94
C LEU A 84 -0.61 11.65 -6.72
N GLY A 85 -0.14 10.68 -7.48
CA GLY A 85 -0.48 9.28 -7.37
C GLY A 85 0.00 8.66 -6.06
N ASP A 86 1.24 8.89 -5.65
CA ASP A 86 1.73 8.29 -4.38
C ASP A 86 1.04 8.96 -3.16
N PHE A 87 0.70 10.25 -3.23
CA PHE A 87 -0.10 10.91 -2.18
C PHE A 87 -1.52 10.34 -2.11
N ALA A 88 -2.18 10.13 -3.25
CA ALA A 88 -3.49 9.51 -3.28
C ALA A 88 -3.45 8.08 -2.69
N GLU A 89 -2.48 7.26 -3.11
CA GLU A 89 -2.30 5.90 -2.60
C GLU A 89 -2.03 5.89 -1.08
N ALA A 90 -1.14 6.76 -0.61
CA ALA A 90 -0.79 6.84 0.82
C ALA A 90 -1.96 7.31 1.70
N VAL A 91 -2.75 8.28 1.23
CA VAL A 91 -3.91 8.79 1.97
C VAL A 91 -5.01 7.73 2.05
N ASP A 92 -5.32 7.07 0.94
CA ASP A 92 -6.34 6.01 0.90
C ASP A 92 -5.94 4.82 1.79
N PHE A 93 -4.66 4.43 1.75
CA PHE A 93 -4.13 3.36 2.59
C PHE A 93 -4.14 3.71 4.08
N PHE A 94 -3.74 4.94 4.43
CA PHE A 94 -3.78 5.40 5.82
C PHE A 94 -5.23 5.47 6.35
N ALA A 95 -6.17 5.97 5.55
CA ALA A 95 -7.58 6.00 5.90
C ALA A 95 -8.14 4.58 6.14
N LEU A 96 -7.78 3.61 5.29
CA LEU A 96 -8.16 2.21 5.47
C LEU A 96 -7.58 1.62 6.76
N LEU A 97 -6.32 1.89 7.09
CA LEU A 97 -5.70 1.40 8.32
C LEU A 97 -6.36 1.97 9.57
N VAL A 98 -6.64 3.28 9.58
CA VAL A 98 -7.38 3.93 10.67
C VAL A 98 -8.77 3.30 10.81
N PHE A 99 -9.45 3.04 9.68
CA PHE A 99 -10.75 2.39 9.68
C PHE A 99 -10.67 0.98 10.29
N VAL A 100 -9.78 0.12 9.78
CA VAL A 100 -9.59 -1.24 10.30
C VAL A 100 -9.26 -1.23 11.79
N TRP A 101 -8.40 -0.32 12.25
CA TRP A 101 -8.05 -0.19 13.67
C TRP A 101 -9.23 0.26 14.54
N LEU A 102 -10.06 1.21 14.08
CA LEU A 102 -11.26 1.65 14.80
C LEU A 102 -12.26 0.50 15.00
N PHE A 103 -12.43 -0.35 13.99
CA PHE A 103 -13.32 -1.52 14.09
C PHE A 103 -12.71 -2.66 14.91
N SER A 104 -11.40 -2.89 14.82
CA SER A 104 -10.73 -3.95 15.59
C SER A 104 -10.53 -3.60 17.08
N SER A 105 -10.51 -2.31 17.43
CA SER A 105 -10.37 -1.83 18.81
C SER A 105 -11.68 -1.84 19.60
N GLY A 106 -12.81 -2.13 18.96
CA GLY A 106 -14.13 -2.12 19.60
C GLY A 106 -14.61 -0.71 19.99
N LEU A 107 -13.92 0.35 19.52
CA LEU A 107 -14.29 1.76 19.72
C LEU A 107 -15.51 2.17 18.88
N VAL A 108 -15.80 1.42 17.82
CA VAL A 108 -16.97 1.61 16.96
C VAL A 108 -17.78 0.30 16.96
N GLN A 109 -18.87 0.25 17.70
CA GLN A 109 -19.76 -0.92 17.80
C GLN A 109 -21.05 -0.78 16.98
N GLU A 110 -21.39 0.45 16.58
CA GLU A 110 -22.62 0.76 15.85
C GLU A 110 -22.40 2.00 14.98
N TRP A 111 -22.56 1.85 13.66
CA TRP A 111 -22.77 2.97 12.73
C TRP A 111 -24.27 3.04 12.50
N ASP A 112 -25.02 3.69 13.40
CA ASP A 112 -26.46 3.77 13.25
C ASP A 112 -26.86 4.94 12.32
N LYS A 113 -27.43 4.52 11.18
CA LYS A 113 -28.23 5.20 10.13
C LYS A 113 -27.54 6.02 9.04
#